data_AF-A0AAV7EW16-F1
#
_entry.id   AF-A0AAV7EW16-F1
#
_cell.length_a   1.000
_cell.length_b   1.000
_cell.length_c   1.000
_cell.angle_alpha   90.00
_cell.angle_beta   90.00
_cell.angle_gamma   90.00
#
_symmetry.space_group_name_H-M   'P 1'
#
loop_
_entity.id
_entity.type
_entity.pdbx_description
1 polymer ?
#
loop_
_entity_poly.entity_id
_entity_poly.type
_entity_poly.pdbx_seq_one_letter_code
_entity_poly.pdbx_strand_id
1 'polypeptide(L)'
;MCRISDKVKPRWPLPEILTLVAKFFPTLPIVPTADLLDKSVKVPHKKIIAAQNPLRYRGKPRLGTVVELLRVTNYLSTKLTDVSLPFLVLHGSEDVVTDPDVSRALYEEAKSQDKTIKIYPGMMHSLLFGETDENVALVRADILSWLNQRSA
;
A
#
# COMPACT_ATOMS: atom_id res chain seq x y z
N MET A 1 -3.07 0.78 -3.32
CA MET A 1 -3.59 1.77 -2.34
C MET A 1 -4.43 2.79 -3.09
N CYS A 2 -5.76 2.74 -2.95
CA CYS A 2 -6.68 3.61 -3.69
C CYS A 2 -7.37 4.67 -2.81
N ARG A 3 -7.06 4.68 -1.51
CA ARG A 3 -7.51 5.64 -0.49
C ARG A 3 -6.47 5.61 0.64
N ILE A 4 -6.25 6.73 1.32
CA ILE A 4 -5.55 6.76 2.61
C ILE A 4 -6.60 6.69 3.72
N SER A 5 -6.45 5.70 4.61
CA SER A 5 -7.33 5.48 5.76
C SER A 5 -7.27 6.67 6.73
N ASP A 6 -8.42 7.08 7.26
CA ASP A 6 -8.49 8.18 8.24
C ASP A 6 -7.76 7.84 9.54
N LYS A 7 -7.56 6.54 9.83
CA LYS A 7 -6.73 6.05 10.94
C LYS A 7 -5.27 6.53 10.87
N VAL A 8 -4.78 6.87 9.68
CA VAL A 8 -3.37 7.23 9.41
C VAL A 8 -3.19 8.73 9.18
N LYS A 9 -4.27 9.46 8.89
CA LYS A 9 -4.17 10.90 8.59
C LYS A 9 -3.87 11.71 9.85
N PRO A 10 -2.98 12.72 9.78
CA PRO A 10 -2.79 13.65 10.89
C PRO A 10 -4.08 14.42 11.19
N ARG A 11 -4.29 14.80 12.45
CA ARG A 11 -5.47 15.56 12.88
C ARG A 11 -5.42 16.99 12.32
N TRP A 12 -6.58 17.55 12.00
CA TRP A 12 -6.73 18.95 11.66
C TRP A 12 -6.13 19.86 12.76
N PRO A 13 -5.45 20.97 12.44
CA PRO A 13 -5.22 21.55 11.10
C PRO A 13 -3.86 21.17 10.46
N LEU A 14 -3.20 20.10 10.93
CA LEU A 14 -1.83 19.78 10.51
C LEU A 14 -1.71 19.47 9.01
N PRO A 15 -2.61 18.68 8.37
CA PRO A 15 -2.55 18.44 6.93
C PRO A 15 -2.61 19.71 6.09
N GLU A 16 -3.43 20.69 6.50
CA GLU A 16 -3.64 21.96 5.79
C GLU A 16 -2.39 22.82 5.84
N ILE A 17 -1.76 22.92 7.01
CA ILE A 17 -0.51 23.65 7.21
C ILE A 17 0.60 23.02 6.36
N LEU A 18 0.76 21.69 6.43
CA LEU A 18 1.78 20.97 5.65
C LEU A 18 1.55 21.11 4.14
N THR A 19 0.30 21.13 3.69
CA THR A 19 -0.07 21.35 2.29
C THR A 19 0.30 22.76 1.82
N LEU A 20 0.11 23.78 2.66
CA LEU A 20 0.53 25.15 2.34
C LEU A 20 2.06 25.26 2.22
N VAL A 21 2.80 24.70 3.18
CA VAL A 21 4.27 24.69 3.16
C VAL A 21 4.82 23.96 1.93
N ALA A 22 4.16 22.85 1.53
CA ALA A 22 4.56 22.08 0.36
C ALA A 22 4.55 22.88 -0.95
N LYS A 23 3.75 23.96 -1.06
CA LYS A 23 3.74 24.82 -2.26
C LYS A 23 5.06 25.52 -2.50
N PHE A 24 5.77 25.88 -1.43
CA PHE A 24 7.02 26.62 -1.50
C PHE A 24 8.24 25.71 -1.30
N PHE A 25 8.09 24.67 -0.47
CA PHE A 25 9.18 23.79 -0.08
C PHE A 25 8.80 22.29 -0.19
N PRO A 26 8.44 21.79 -1.38
CA PRO A 26 7.89 20.44 -1.56
C PRO A 26 8.90 19.32 -1.25
N THR A 27 10.20 19.62 -1.29
CA THR A 27 11.27 18.63 -1.10
C THR A 27 11.64 18.43 0.37
N LEU A 28 11.08 19.21 1.31
CA LEU A 28 11.40 19.10 2.74
C LEU A 28 10.99 17.72 3.30
N PRO A 29 11.94 16.96 3.86
CA PRO A 29 11.68 15.65 4.46
C PRO A 29 11.27 15.79 5.93
N ILE A 30 10.08 16.38 6.17
CA ILE A 30 9.63 16.71 7.52
C ILE A 30 8.34 16.01 7.95
N VAL A 31 7.72 15.21 7.08
CA VAL A 31 6.44 14.55 7.42
C VAL A 31 6.68 13.56 8.58
N PRO A 32 5.97 13.69 9.71
CA PRO A 32 6.21 12.90 10.89
C PRO A 32 5.61 11.49 10.75
N THR A 33 6.30 10.62 10.02
CA THR A 33 5.94 9.20 9.91
C THR A 33 6.98 8.31 10.59
N ALA A 34 6.52 7.19 11.17
CA ALA A 34 7.40 6.13 11.62
C ALA A 34 8.13 5.47 10.44
N ASP A 35 9.26 4.82 10.71
CA ASP A 35 9.90 3.95 9.72
C ASP A 35 8.93 2.82 9.33
N LEU A 36 8.72 2.64 8.03
CA LEU A 36 7.82 1.64 7.48
C LEU A 36 8.45 0.25 7.40
N LEU A 37 9.77 0.11 7.55
CA LEU A 37 10.44 -1.18 7.43
C LEU A 37 9.86 -2.21 8.41
N ASP A 38 9.80 -1.85 9.69
CA ASP A 38 9.25 -2.73 10.73
C ASP A 38 7.76 -3.00 10.58
N LYS A 39 7.04 -2.11 9.90
CA LYS A 39 5.61 -2.22 9.60
C LYS A 39 5.33 -2.95 8.28
N SER A 40 6.34 -3.17 7.46
CA SER A 40 6.19 -3.78 6.14
C SER A 40 6.70 -5.21 6.06
N VAL A 41 7.77 -5.50 6.80
CA VAL A 41 8.49 -6.78 6.76
C VAL A 41 8.27 -7.51 8.07
N LYS A 42 7.68 -8.70 8.02
CA LYS A 42 7.38 -9.52 9.20
C LYS A 42 8.62 -10.25 9.72
N VAL A 43 9.35 -10.91 8.83
CA VAL A 43 10.43 -11.83 9.19
C VAL A 43 11.72 -11.07 9.59
N PRO A 44 12.29 -11.29 10.79
CA PRO A 44 13.42 -10.51 11.30
C PRO A 44 14.66 -10.50 10.42
N HIS A 45 15.12 -11.65 9.91
CA HIS A 45 16.32 -11.71 9.07
C HIS A 45 16.11 -10.97 7.72
N LYS A 46 14.87 -10.96 7.21
CA LYS A 46 14.52 -10.22 5.99
C LYS A 46 14.50 -8.71 6.21
N LYS A 47 14.27 -8.25 7.44
CA LYS A 47 14.43 -6.83 7.80
C LYS A 47 15.88 -6.38 7.65
N ILE A 48 16.84 -7.21 8.06
CA ILE A 48 18.28 -6.92 7.93
C ILE A 48 18.63 -6.75 6.44
N ILE A 49 18.20 -7.68 5.60
CA ILE A 49 18.40 -7.62 4.14
C ILE A 49 17.79 -6.34 3.56
N ALA A 50 16.53 -6.02 3.91
CA ALA A 50 15.86 -4.82 3.43
C ALA A 50 16.52 -3.52 3.94
N ALA A 51 17.07 -3.51 5.15
CA ALA A 51 17.79 -2.37 5.72
C ALA A 51 19.13 -2.10 5.00
N GLN A 52 19.77 -3.17 4.49
CA GLN A 52 21.03 -3.12 3.76
C GLN A 52 20.89 -2.66 2.30
N ASN A 53 19.66 -2.53 1.78
CA ASN A 53 19.45 -2.06 0.41
C ASN A 53 20.04 -0.63 0.22
N PRO A 54 21.07 -0.46 -0.64
CA PRO A 54 21.72 0.84 -0.84
C PRO A 54 20.81 1.88 -1.51
N LEU A 55 19.75 1.43 -2.19
CA LEU A 55 18.75 2.29 -2.83
C LEU A 55 17.62 2.70 -1.87
N ARG A 56 17.64 2.22 -0.62
CA ARG A 56 16.60 2.55 0.35
C ARG A 56 16.72 4.00 0.81
N TYR A 57 15.67 4.78 0.59
CA TYR A 57 15.53 6.10 1.20
C TYR A 57 15.32 5.98 2.71
N ARG A 58 16.17 6.65 3.51
CA ARG A 58 16.14 6.62 4.98
C ARG A 58 15.61 7.91 5.63
N GLY A 59 15.35 8.94 4.82
CA GLY A 59 14.76 10.17 5.32
C GLY A 59 13.26 10.03 5.60
N LYS A 60 12.68 11.02 6.27
CA LYS A 60 11.23 11.14 6.36
C LYS A 60 10.62 11.43 4.98
N PRO A 61 9.37 11.03 4.71
CA PRO A 61 8.69 11.38 3.48
C PRO A 61 8.73 12.88 3.20
N ARG A 62 8.95 13.23 1.93
CA ARG A 62 8.96 14.62 1.48
C ARG A 62 7.53 15.16 1.43
N LEU A 63 7.35 16.44 1.79
CA LEU A 63 6.04 17.09 1.83
C LEU A 63 5.26 16.93 0.53
N GLY A 64 5.87 17.29 -0.60
CA GLY A 64 5.24 17.21 -1.91
C GLY A 64 4.79 15.79 -2.26
N THR A 65 5.58 14.78 -1.91
CA THR A 65 5.21 13.37 -2.11
C THR A 65 3.95 13.00 -1.34
N VAL A 66 3.86 13.38 -0.06
CA VAL A 66 2.70 13.04 0.78
C VAL A 66 1.46 13.83 0.36
N VAL A 67 1.61 15.10 -0.01
CA VAL A 67 0.51 15.92 -0.56
C VAL A 67 -0.06 15.30 -1.84
N GLU A 68 0.81 14.90 -2.77
CA GLU A 68 0.36 14.23 -4.00
C GLU A 68 -0.25 12.86 -3.73
N LEU A 69 0.28 12.12 -2.77
CA LEU A 69 -0.30 10.84 -2.35
C LEU A 69 -1.72 11.03 -1.81
N LEU A 70 -1.95 12.03 -0.96
CA LEU A 70 -3.29 12.40 -0.46
C LEU A 70 -4.21 12.82 -1.60
N ARG A 71 -3.76 13.70 -2.49
CA ARG A 71 -4.54 14.20 -3.62
C ARG A 71 -4.96 13.06 -4.56
N VAL A 72 -4.01 12.24 -4.99
CA VAL A 72 -4.24 11.16 -5.96
C VAL A 72 -5.08 10.05 -5.35
N THR A 73 -4.82 9.64 -4.11
CA THR A 73 -5.65 8.60 -3.47
C THR A 73 -7.07 9.08 -3.17
N ASN A 74 -7.27 10.35 -2.82
CA ASN A 74 -8.62 10.90 -2.70
C ASN A 74 -9.35 10.86 -4.04
N TYR A 75 -8.69 11.30 -5.12
CA TYR A 75 -9.23 11.22 -6.48
C TYR A 75 -9.57 9.77 -6.88
N LEU A 76 -8.64 8.82 -6.74
CA LEU A 76 -8.85 7.41 -7.08
C LEU A 76 -10.01 6.81 -6.31
N SER A 77 -10.20 7.20 -5.05
CA SER A 77 -11.30 6.68 -4.23
C SER A 77 -12.70 7.10 -4.72
N THR A 78 -12.79 8.11 -5.57
CA THR A 78 -14.05 8.51 -6.27
C THR A 78 -14.24 7.79 -7.61
N LYS A 79 -13.27 6.98 -8.02
CA LYS A 79 -13.17 6.36 -9.34
C LYS A 79 -13.12 4.83 -9.27
N LEU A 80 -13.35 4.23 -8.10
CA LEU A 80 -13.27 2.77 -7.94
C LEU A 80 -14.26 2.05 -8.86
N THR A 81 -15.47 2.61 -9.01
CA THR A 81 -16.50 2.09 -9.92
C THR A 81 -16.12 2.12 -11.39
N ASP A 82 -15.11 2.89 -11.78
CA ASP A 82 -14.68 2.99 -13.19
C ASP A 82 -13.76 1.83 -13.58
N VAL A 83 -13.27 1.04 -12.61
CA VAL A 83 -12.44 -0.14 -12.86
C VAL A 83 -13.31 -1.28 -13.40
N SER A 84 -13.15 -1.56 -14.70
CA SER A 84 -13.87 -2.62 -15.42
C SER A 84 -12.99 -3.78 -15.90
N LEU A 85 -11.67 -3.61 -15.87
CA LEU A 85 -10.71 -4.63 -16.30
C LEU A 85 -10.68 -5.82 -15.33
N PRO A 86 -10.35 -7.04 -15.80
CA PRO A 86 -10.08 -8.16 -14.92
C PRO A 86 -8.94 -7.85 -13.95
N PHE A 87 -9.09 -8.20 -12.66
CA PHE A 87 -8.04 -7.97 -11.68
C PHE A 87 -8.00 -8.97 -10.51
N LEU A 88 -6.81 -9.07 -9.92
CA LEU A 88 -6.55 -9.80 -8.68
C LEU A 88 -6.03 -8.84 -7.61
N VAL A 89 -6.67 -8.82 -6.44
CA VAL A 89 -6.21 -8.11 -5.24
C VAL A 89 -5.68 -9.11 -4.23
N LEU A 90 -4.44 -8.90 -3.79
CA LEU A 90 -3.77 -9.70 -2.77
C LEU A 90 -3.36 -8.78 -1.63
N HIS A 91 -3.77 -9.09 -0.40
CA HIS A 91 -3.54 -8.21 0.75
C HIS A 91 -3.30 -8.98 2.04
N GLY A 92 -2.41 -8.50 2.92
CA GLY A 92 -2.21 -9.07 4.24
C GLY A 92 -3.19 -8.51 5.28
N SER A 93 -3.78 -9.33 6.15
CA SER A 93 -4.76 -8.83 7.13
C SER A 93 -4.15 -7.87 8.17
N GLU A 94 -2.84 -7.95 8.41
CA GLU A 94 -2.10 -7.13 9.38
C GLU A 94 -1.30 -6.01 8.71
N ASP A 95 -1.59 -5.69 7.45
CA ASP A 95 -0.97 -4.55 6.77
C ASP A 95 -1.45 -3.22 7.39
N VAL A 96 -0.55 -2.57 8.13
CA VAL A 96 -0.75 -1.24 8.72
C VAL A 96 -0.18 -0.10 7.86
N VAL A 97 0.45 -0.42 6.74
CA VAL A 97 0.98 0.53 5.76
C VAL A 97 -0.09 0.88 4.74
N THR A 98 -0.80 -0.13 4.24
CA THR A 98 -1.98 0.04 3.38
C THR A 98 -3.16 -0.72 3.97
N ASP A 99 -4.23 0.01 4.28
CA ASP A 99 -5.39 -0.55 4.98
C ASP A 99 -6.11 -1.60 4.11
N PRO A 100 -6.27 -2.86 4.56
CA PRO A 100 -6.94 -3.91 3.80
C PRO A 100 -8.41 -3.59 3.50
N ASP A 101 -9.06 -2.74 4.29
CA ASP A 101 -10.44 -2.31 4.02
C ASP A 101 -10.54 -1.48 2.73
N VAL A 102 -9.47 -0.77 2.36
CA VAL A 102 -9.41 -0.04 1.08
C VAL A 102 -9.35 -1.01 -0.10
N SER A 103 -8.68 -2.15 0.07
CA SER A 103 -8.64 -3.22 -0.94
C SER A 103 -9.99 -3.92 -1.08
N ARG A 104 -10.72 -4.11 0.04
CA ARG A 104 -12.11 -4.60 0.01
C ARG A 104 -13.03 -3.62 -0.71
N ALA A 105 -12.92 -2.33 -0.44
CA ALA A 105 -13.71 -1.30 -1.12
C ALA A 105 -13.48 -1.31 -2.64
N LEU A 106 -12.22 -1.45 -3.11
CA LEU A 106 -11.95 -1.61 -4.54
C LEU A 106 -12.65 -2.85 -5.11
N TYR A 107 -12.56 -3.99 -4.43
CA TYR A 107 -13.22 -5.22 -4.86
C TYR A 107 -14.74 -5.07 -4.92
N GLU A 108 -15.36 -4.43 -3.93
CA GLU A 108 -16.81 -4.26 -3.86
C GLU A 108 -17.31 -3.27 -4.91
N GLU A 109 -16.70 -2.09 -5.00
CA GLU A 109 -17.18 -0.97 -5.81
C GLU A 109 -16.87 -1.10 -7.31
N ALA A 110 -15.79 -1.80 -7.70
CA ALA A 110 -15.39 -1.91 -9.09
C ALA A 110 -16.46 -2.60 -9.97
N LYS A 111 -16.66 -2.11 -11.19
CA LYS A 111 -17.60 -2.69 -12.18
C LYS A 111 -17.09 -3.98 -12.84
N SER A 112 -15.81 -4.33 -12.64
CA SER A 112 -15.22 -5.54 -13.20
C SER A 112 -16.05 -6.77 -12.86
N GLN A 113 -16.35 -7.56 -13.88
CA GLN A 113 -17.05 -8.85 -13.74
C GLN A 113 -16.08 -9.98 -13.37
N ASP A 114 -14.80 -9.81 -13.70
CA ASP A 114 -13.74 -10.74 -13.40
C ASP A 114 -12.79 -10.15 -12.37
N LYS A 115 -13.19 -10.20 -11.11
CA LYS A 115 -12.42 -9.69 -9.99
C LYS A 115 -12.27 -10.75 -8.92
N THR A 116 -11.07 -10.85 -8.36
CA THR A 116 -10.75 -11.76 -7.25
C THR A 116 -10.03 -10.99 -6.17
N ILE A 117 -10.35 -11.26 -4.90
CA ILE A 117 -9.62 -10.75 -3.75
C ILE A 117 -9.21 -11.89 -2.83
N LYS A 118 -7.96 -11.88 -2.37
CA LYS A 118 -7.45 -12.75 -1.31
C LYS A 118 -6.84 -11.92 -0.19
N ILE A 119 -7.40 -12.06 1.00
CA ILE A 119 -6.86 -11.49 2.23
C ILE A 119 -6.16 -12.62 2.99
N TYR A 120 -4.85 -12.50 3.21
CA TYR A 120 -4.06 -13.51 3.89
C TYR A 120 -3.98 -13.22 5.40
N PRO A 121 -4.54 -14.09 6.26
CA PRO A 121 -4.52 -13.90 7.70
C PRO A 121 -3.10 -13.83 8.27
N GLY A 122 -2.84 -12.83 9.11
CA GLY A 122 -1.57 -12.65 9.79
C GLY A 122 -0.43 -12.11 8.91
N MET A 123 -0.63 -11.94 7.60
CA MET A 123 0.41 -11.38 6.72
C MET A 123 0.39 -9.84 6.76
N MET A 124 1.56 -9.23 6.62
CA MET A 124 1.80 -7.79 6.62
C MET A 124 1.89 -7.24 5.17
N HIS A 125 2.48 -6.04 5.00
CA HIS A 125 2.53 -5.33 3.71
C HIS A 125 3.32 -6.05 2.62
N SER A 126 4.50 -6.60 2.94
CA SER A 126 5.47 -7.07 1.94
C SER A 126 5.24 -8.54 1.53
N LEU A 127 4.08 -8.86 0.97
CA LEU A 127 3.65 -10.24 0.68
C LEU A 127 4.64 -11.10 -0.12
N LEU A 128 5.40 -10.50 -1.03
CA LEU A 128 6.33 -11.21 -1.93
C LEU A 128 7.78 -11.31 -1.41
N PHE A 129 8.05 -10.75 -0.24
CA PHE A 129 9.40 -10.74 0.34
C PHE A 129 9.38 -10.89 1.86
N GLY A 130 8.72 -9.99 2.58
CA GLY A 130 8.86 -9.83 4.03
C GLY A 130 8.14 -10.86 4.90
N GLU A 131 7.52 -11.85 4.27
CA GLU A 131 6.77 -12.94 4.90
C GLU A 131 7.62 -14.21 5.00
N THR A 132 7.12 -15.29 5.63
CA THR A 132 7.84 -16.58 5.62
C THR A 132 7.96 -17.11 4.18
N ASP A 133 8.91 -17.99 3.92
CA ASP A 133 9.12 -18.49 2.55
C ASP A 133 7.92 -19.30 2.04
N GLU A 134 7.23 -20.00 2.94
CA GLU A 134 5.98 -20.72 2.65
C GLU A 134 4.87 -19.74 2.25
N ASN A 135 4.70 -18.66 3.02
CA ASN A 135 3.71 -17.63 2.72
C ASN A 135 4.01 -16.91 1.40
N VAL A 136 5.28 -16.59 1.13
CA VAL A 136 5.70 -16.01 -0.16
C VAL A 136 5.43 -16.98 -1.32
N ALA A 137 5.71 -18.28 -1.13
CA ALA A 137 5.43 -19.30 -2.13
C ALA A 137 3.93 -19.44 -2.41
N LEU A 138 3.09 -19.39 -1.36
CA LEU A 138 1.63 -19.39 -1.48
C LEU A 138 1.13 -18.21 -2.31
N VAL A 139 1.57 -16.98 -2.01
CA VAL A 139 1.17 -15.78 -2.75
C VAL A 139 1.59 -15.87 -4.22
N ARG A 140 2.80 -16.37 -4.50
CA ARG A 140 3.28 -16.59 -5.87
C ARG A 140 2.43 -17.63 -6.62
N ALA A 141 2.09 -18.73 -5.97
CA ALA A 141 1.26 -19.78 -6.55
C ALA A 141 -0.14 -19.23 -6.91
N ASP A 142 -0.71 -18.39 -6.07
CA ASP A 142 -2.00 -17.74 -6.32
C ASP A 142 -1.95 -16.78 -7.52
N ILE A 143 -0.89 -15.99 -7.65
CA ILE A 143 -0.67 -15.13 -8.83
C ILE A 143 -0.60 -15.98 -10.10
N LEU A 144 0.24 -17.02 -10.09
CA LEU A 144 0.43 -17.88 -11.26
C LEU A 144 -0.87 -18.61 -11.64
N SER A 145 -1.60 -19.13 -10.66
CA SER A 145 -2.89 -19.78 -10.89
C SER A 145 -3.90 -18.84 -11.55
N TRP A 146 -4.01 -17.61 -11.04
CA TRP A 146 -4.94 -16.62 -11.60
C TRP A 146 -4.57 -16.22 -13.04
N LEU A 147 -3.27 -16.05 -13.32
CA LEU A 147 -2.77 -15.74 -14.66
C LEU A 147 -3.01 -16.90 -15.64
N ASN A 148 -2.65 -18.13 -15.25
CA ASN A 148 -2.78 -19.32 -16.10
C ASN A 148 -4.24 -19.59 -16.51
N GLN A 149 -5.21 -19.29 -15.64
CA GLN A 149 -6.64 -19.40 -15.95
C GLN A 149 -7.12 -18.43 -17.04
N ARG A 150 -6.33 -17.40 -17.38
CA ARG A 150 -6.68 -16.31 -18.31
C ARG A 150 -5.74 -16.20 -19.50
N SER A 151 -4.71 -17.04 -19.56
CA SER A 151 -3.73 -17.08 -20.65
C SER A 151 -3.82 -18.36 -21.48
N ALA A 152 -4.80 -19.23 -21.20
CA ALA A 152 -5.07 -20.45 -21.95
C ALA A 152 -5.89 -20.17 -23.21
#